data_AF-A0A0G2HNQ1-F1
#
_entry.id   AF-A0A0G2HNQ1-F1
#
_cell.length_a   1.000
_cell.length_b   1.000
_cell.length_c   1.000
_cell.angle_alpha   90.00
_cell.angle_beta   90.00
_cell.angle_gamma   90.00
#
_symmetry.space_group_name_H-M   'P 1'
#
loop_
_entity.id
_entity.type
_entity.pdbx_description
1 polymer ?
#
loop_
_entity_poly.entity_id
_entity_poly.type
_entity_poly.pdbx_seq_one_letter_code
_entity_poly.pdbx_strand_id
1 'polypeptide(L)'
;MKEALGMHGNELTYASNVFTAGYVISQLPAVILVTRVRPSYIISTLEILWAVFTFCAASVRTIPQLYAIRFLVGLCEGAFFPTIIYLIASWYTKSERGKRVTLFYSTATLSQMFSGYLQAGAYDGLNGKMGRAGWQWLFIICGVISLPIGVLGYFFNPDFPENTRAFYIKPEEAEFARRRLLDEGYKPLGASAWSRKKIFLIISSWQFWVLSFGYFFVQSSFPIQQPFYALYLKATGHSVYQINAEGGKQFWSCKAGLSLGV
;
A
#
# COMPACT_ATOMS: atom_id res chain seq x y z
N MET A 1 1.76 -10.36 18.91
CA MET A 1 2.66 -11.10 17.99
C MET A 1 3.96 -11.49 18.68
N LYS A 2 4.73 -10.53 19.24
CA LYS A 2 6.02 -10.81 19.93
C LYS A 2 5.90 -11.85 21.06
N GLU A 3 4.92 -11.70 21.95
CA GLU A 3 4.68 -12.62 23.08
C GLU A 3 4.07 -13.96 22.65
N ALA A 4 3.22 -13.97 21.61
CA ALA A 4 2.54 -15.17 21.15
C ALA A 4 3.42 -16.13 20.33
N LEU A 5 4.50 -15.62 19.74
CA LEU A 5 5.46 -16.39 18.92
C LEU A 5 6.80 -16.60 19.63
N GLY A 6 6.96 -16.11 20.87
CA GLY A 6 8.23 -16.21 21.61
C GLY A 6 9.38 -15.47 20.92
N MET A 7 9.11 -14.33 20.26
CA MET A 7 10.13 -13.61 19.51
C MET A 7 11.07 -12.85 20.46
N HIS A 8 12.37 -13.10 20.34
CA HIS A 8 13.42 -12.51 21.17
C HIS A 8 14.18 -11.40 20.42
N GLY A 9 14.57 -10.33 21.12
CA GLY A 9 15.42 -9.26 20.56
C GLY A 9 14.80 -8.51 19.36
N ASN A 10 15.56 -8.44 18.25
CA ASN A 10 15.31 -7.63 17.04
C ASN A 10 14.54 -8.36 15.93
N GLU A 11 14.03 -9.57 16.18
CA GLU A 11 13.33 -10.38 15.17
C GLU A 11 12.09 -9.71 14.58
N LEU A 12 11.40 -8.87 15.36
CA LEU A 12 10.27 -8.08 14.86
C LEU A 12 10.74 -7.03 13.83
N THR A 13 11.88 -6.40 14.08
CA THR A 13 12.50 -5.44 13.16
C THR A 13 12.96 -6.14 11.89
N TYR A 14 13.54 -7.34 12.02
CA TYR A 14 13.91 -8.15 10.85
C TYR A 14 12.68 -8.55 10.02
N ALA A 15 11.56 -8.94 10.64
CA ALA A 15 10.32 -9.22 9.91
C ALA A 15 9.84 -8.02 9.08
N SER A 16 9.89 -6.82 9.66
CA SER A 16 9.51 -5.58 8.97
C SER A 16 10.49 -5.22 7.86
N ASN A 17 11.80 -5.41 8.08
CA ASN A 17 12.83 -5.14 7.06
C ASN A 17 12.71 -6.09 5.86
N VAL A 18 12.39 -7.37 6.10
CA VAL A 18 12.16 -8.35 5.03
C VAL A 18 10.94 -7.98 4.18
N PHE A 19 9.86 -7.50 4.81
CA PHE A 19 8.71 -6.95 4.10
C PHE A 19 9.12 -5.75 3.23
N THR A 20 9.85 -4.78 3.79
CA THR A 20 10.33 -3.60 3.04
C THR A 20 11.25 -3.99 1.88
N ALA A 21 12.11 -5.01 2.06
CA ALA A 21 12.96 -5.51 0.98
C ALA A 21 12.12 -6.08 -0.18
N GLY A 22 11.09 -6.89 0.11
CA GLY A 22 10.15 -7.38 -0.90
C GLY A 22 9.41 -6.24 -1.61
N TYR A 23 8.98 -5.22 -0.84
CA TYR A 23 8.32 -4.04 -1.35
C TYR A 23 9.19 -3.28 -2.36
N VAL A 24 10.46 -3.00 -2.03
CA VAL A 24 11.40 -2.30 -2.93
C VAL A 24 11.68 -3.11 -4.19
N ILE A 25 11.89 -4.42 -4.06
CA ILE A 25 12.19 -5.30 -5.20
C ILE A 25 11.02 -5.34 -6.19
N SER A 26 9.78 -5.32 -5.71
CA SER A 26 8.58 -5.41 -6.56
C SER A 26 8.27 -4.14 -7.35
N GLN A 27 8.71 -2.97 -6.89
CA GLN A 27 8.41 -1.69 -7.55
C GLN A 27 9.00 -1.59 -8.96
N LEU A 28 10.26 -1.99 -9.11
CA LEU A 28 10.97 -1.96 -10.40
C LEU A 28 10.30 -2.85 -11.48
N PRO A 29 10.05 -4.14 -11.24
CA PRO A 29 9.37 -4.99 -12.21
C PRO A 29 7.92 -4.57 -12.43
N ALA A 30 7.22 -4.04 -11.43
CA ALA A 30 5.85 -3.57 -11.59
C ALA A 30 5.75 -2.44 -12.61
N VAL A 31 6.62 -1.42 -12.51
CA VAL A 31 6.66 -0.31 -13.48
C VAL A 31 6.91 -0.83 -14.91
N ILE A 32 7.74 -1.87 -15.06
CA ILE A 32 8.00 -2.49 -16.36
C ILE A 32 6.76 -3.28 -16.83
N LEU A 33 6.15 -4.06 -15.94
CA LEU A 33 5.02 -4.93 -16.25
C LEU A 33 3.79 -4.14 -16.70
N VAL A 34 3.55 -2.98 -16.09
CA VAL A 34 2.45 -2.07 -16.44
C VAL A 34 2.57 -1.51 -17.87
N THR A 35 3.77 -1.46 -18.44
CA THR A 35 3.95 -1.07 -19.85
C THR A 35 3.62 -2.19 -20.85
N ARG A 36 3.50 -3.43 -20.38
CA ARG A 36 3.32 -4.64 -21.21
C ARG A 36 1.95 -5.29 -21.02
N VAL A 37 1.42 -5.23 -19.80
CA VAL A 37 0.21 -5.92 -19.38
C VAL A 37 -0.81 -4.91 -18.87
N ARG A 38 -2.08 -5.20 -19.13
CA ARG A 38 -3.22 -4.35 -18.75
C ARG A 38 -3.26 -4.16 -17.22
N PRO A 39 -3.36 -2.91 -16.71
CA PRO A 39 -3.35 -2.61 -15.28
C PRO A 39 -4.48 -3.27 -14.50
N SER A 40 -5.66 -3.47 -15.11
CA SER A 40 -6.79 -4.10 -14.41
C SER A 40 -6.48 -5.54 -13.97
N TYR A 41 -5.80 -6.30 -14.82
CA TYR A 41 -5.36 -7.65 -14.46
C TYR A 41 -4.25 -7.64 -13.42
N ILE A 42 -3.27 -6.74 -13.54
CA ILE A 42 -2.15 -6.63 -12.60
C ILE A 42 -2.66 -6.29 -11.20
N ILE A 43 -3.43 -5.20 -11.06
CA ILE A 43 -3.91 -4.70 -9.76
C ILE A 43 -4.75 -5.78 -9.06
N SER A 44 -5.70 -6.37 -9.78
CA SER A 44 -6.62 -7.35 -9.19
C SER A 44 -5.92 -8.67 -8.84
N THR A 45 -4.95 -9.13 -9.65
CA THR A 45 -4.16 -10.34 -9.34
C THR A 45 -3.28 -10.11 -8.12
N LEU A 46 -2.62 -8.94 -8.03
CA LEU A 46 -1.79 -8.59 -6.89
C LEU A 46 -2.60 -8.53 -5.60
N GLU A 47 -3.80 -7.95 -5.64
CA GLU A 47 -4.69 -7.86 -4.48
C GLU A 47 -5.17 -9.23 -4.00
N ILE A 48 -5.52 -10.13 -4.93
CA ILE A 48 -5.93 -11.50 -4.58
C ILE A 48 -4.75 -12.29 -4.00
N LEU A 49 -3.55 -12.20 -4.61
CA LEU A 49 -2.35 -12.84 -4.08
C LEU A 49 -2.00 -12.31 -2.69
N TRP A 50 -2.12 -10.99 -2.48
CA TRP A 50 -1.93 -10.36 -1.18
C TRP A 50 -2.92 -10.89 -0.13
N ALA A 51 -4.20 -11.03 -0.49
CA ALA A 51 -5.22 -11.58 0.41
C ALA A 51 -4.93 -13.05 0.76
N VAL A 52 -4.55 -13.86 -0.23
CA VAL A 52 -4.16 -15.27 -0.04
C VAL A 52 -2.95 -15.39 0.89
N PHE A 53 -1.89 -14.59 0.68
CA PHE A 53 -0.73 -14.63 1.55
C PHE A 53 -1.03 -14.13 2.96
N THR A 54 -1.96 -13.18 3.10
CA THR A 54 -2.46 -12.73 4.41
C THR A 54 -3.21 -13.85 5.15
N PHE A 55 -3.99 -14.68 4.45
CA PHE A 55 -4.59 -15.88 5.05
C PHE A 55 -3.54 -16.90 5.48
N CYS A 56 -2.51 -17.12 4.65
CA CYS A 56 -1.39 -17.97 5.01
C CYS A 56 -0.65 -17.44 6.25
N ALA A 57 -0.51 -16.11 6.38
CA ALA A 57 0.12 -15.46 7.54
C ALA A 57 -0.60 -15.76 8.86
N ALA A 58 -1.93 -15.93 8.83
CA ALA A 58 -2.72 -16.29 10.02
C ALA A 58 -2.42 -17.71 10.53
N SER A 59 -1.93 -18.60 9.67
CA SER A 59 -1.64 -20.01 9.99
C SER A 59 -0.18 -20.25 10.40
N VAL A 60 0.65 -19.21 10.43
CA VAL A 60 2.08 -19.31 10.74
C VAL A 60 2.29 -19.69 12.20
N ARG A 61 3.18 -20.68 12.41
CA ARG A 61 3.59 -21.14 13.74
C ARG A 61 5.08 -20.97 14.03
N THR A 62 5.90 -20.70 13.00
CA THR A 62 7.36 -20.57 13.14
C THR A 62 7.87 -19.22 12.62
N ILE A 63 8.98 -18.75 13.19
CA ILE A 63 9.62 -17.46 12.85
C ILE A 63 10.11 -17.43 11.39
N PRO A 64 10.77 -18.48 10.84
CA PRO A 64 11.20 -18.47 9.43
C PRO A 64 10.03 -18.42 8.44
N GLN A 65 8.92 -19.10 8.75
CA GLN A 65 7.70 -19.03 7.95
C GLN A 65 7.11 -17.62 7.94
N LEU A 66 7.18 -16.90 9.07
CA LEU A 66 6.75 -15.51 9.16
C LEU A 66 7.56 -14.62 8.22
N TYR A 67 8.89 -14.78 8.18
CA TYR A 67 9.75 -14.00 7.29
C TYR A 67 9.45 -14.28 5.81
N ALA A 68 9.30 -15.55 5.43
CA ALA A 68 8.97 -15.93 4.05
C ALA A 68 7.63 -15.34 3.59
N ILE A 69 6.58 -15.45 4.41
CA ILE A 69 5.27 -14.89 4.06
C ILE A 69 5.32 -13.37 4.03
N ARG A 70 6.01 -12.73 4.97
CA ARG A 70 6.18 -11.26 4.97
C ARG A 70 6.88 -10.76 3.71
N PHE A 71 7.87 -11.48 3.21
CA PHE A 71 8.52 -11.17 1.94
C PHE A 71 7.53 -11.25 0.77
N LEU A 72 6.73 -12.31 0.68
CA LEU A 72 5.75 -12.49 -0.38
C LEU A 72 4.63 -11.44 -0.35
N VAL A 73 4.14 -11.11 0.84
CA VAL A 73 3.16 -10.02 1.02
C VAL A 73 3.75 -8.69 0.56
N GLY A 74 4.99 -8.38 0.97
CA GLY A 74 5.69 -7.16 0.53
C GLY A 74 5.90 -7.12 -0.98
N LEU A 75 6.19 -8.27 -1.61
CA LEU A 75 6.35 -8.38 -3.05
C LEU A 75 5.03 -8.08 -3.81
N CYS A 76 3.89 -8.52 -3.29
CA CYS A 76 2.59 -8.21 -3.90
C CYS A 76 2.19 -6.74 -3.69
N GLU A 77 2.44 -6.21 -2.49
CA GLU A 77 2.01 -4.86 -2.11
C GLU A 77 2.82 -3.76 -2.80
N GLY A 78 4.13 -3.93 -2.98
CA GLY A 78 4.98 -2.88 -3.56
C GLY A 78 4.73 -2.60 -5.04
N ALA A 79 4.13 -3.54 -5.75
CA ALA A 79 3.73 -3.37 -7.15
C ALA A 79 2.42 -2.57 -7.32
N PHE A 80 1.59 -2.49 -6.28
CA PHE A 80 0.27 -1.87 -6.34
C PHE A 80 0.34 -0.34 -6.51
N PHE A 81 1.11 0.32 -5.64
CA PHE A 81 1.26 1.78 -5.64
C PHE A 81 1.72 2.37 -6.98
N PRO A 82 2.85 1.93 -7.59
CA PRO A 82 3.29 2.47 -8.87
C PRO A 82 2.28 2.21 -9.99
N THR A 83 1.57 1.09 -9.95
CA THR A 83 0.57 0.72 -10.96
C THR A 83 -0.64 1.65 -10.93
N ILE A 84 -1.15 2.00 -9.75
CA ILE A 84 -2.28 2.93 -9.63
C ILE A 84 -1.88 4.35 -10.02
N ILE A 85 -0.72 4.83 -9.57
CA ILE A 85 -0.24 6.16 -9.95
C ILE A 85 -0.06 6.24 -11.47
N TYR A 86 0.41 5.17 -12.10
CA TYR A 86 0.51 5.07 -13.55
C TYR A 86 -0.86 5.09 -14.23
N LEU A 87 -1.84 4.36 -13.68
CA LEU A 87 -3.22 4.35 -14.18
C LEU A 87 -3.85 5.75 -14.10
N ILE A 88 -3.73 6.44 -12.97
CA ILE A 88 -4.21 7.83 -12.80
C ILE A 88 -3.51 8.75 -13.79
N ALA A 89 -2.20 8.61 -13.98
CA ALA A 89 -1.46 9.40 -14.95
C ALA A 89 -1.89 9.16 -16.41
N SER A 90 -2.49 8.01 -16.71
CA SER A 90 -2.99 7.68 -18.05
C SER A 90 -4.36 8.23 -18.39
N TRP A 91 -5.15 8.62 -17.39
CA TRP A 91 -6.53 9.11 -17.57
C TRP A 91 -6.67 10.63 -17.39
N TYR A 92 -5.73 11.27 -16.71
CA TYR A 92 -5.90 12.65 -16.23
C TYR A 92 -4.74 13.57 -16.62
N THR A 93 -5.09 14.83 -16.87
CA THR A 93 -4.16 15.92 -17.22
C THR A 93 -3.31 16.38 -16.03
N LYS A 94 -2.27 17.18 -16.28
CA LYS A 94 -1.33 17.64 -15.22
C LYS A 94 -2.03 18.39 -14.08
N SER A 95 -3.00 19.22 -14.41
CA SER A 95 -3.75 20.05 -13.45
C SER A 95 -4.74 19.23 -12.61
N GLU A 96 -5.32 18.17 -13.18
CA GLU A 96 -6.31 17.33 -12.50
C GLU A 96 -5.65 16.20 -11.69
N ARG A 97 -4.50 15.71 -12.14
CA ARG A 97 -3.79 14.58 -11.52
C ARG A 97 -3.43 14.87 -10.06
N GLY A 98 -3.01 16.10 -9.73
CA GLY A 98 -2.65 16.48 -8.36
C GLY A 98 -3.77 16.21 -7.37
N LYS A 99 -4.98 16.71 -7.65
CA LYS A 99 -6.15 16.54 -6.77
C LYS A 99 -6.51 15.06 -6.57
N ARG A 100 -6.43 14.26 -7.65
CA ARG A 100 -6.80 12.83 -7.62
C ARG A 100 -5.78 11.99 -6.87
N VAL A 101 -4.49 12.28 -7.03
CA VAL A 101 -3.43 11.64 -6.26
C VAL A 101 -3.57 12.00 -4.78
N THR A 102 -3.85 13.26 -4.43
CA THR A 102 -4.10 13.64 -3.02
C THR A 102 -5.28 12.88 -2.44
N LEU A 103 -6.38 12.70 -3.19
CA LEU A 103 -7.52 11.90 -2.74
C LEU A 103 -7.12 10.44 -2.44
N PHE A 104 -6.31 9.83 -3.30
CA PHE A 104 -5.77 8.47 -3.07
C PHE A 104 -4.85 8.40 -1.83
N TYR A 105 -4.03 9.42 -1.58
CA TYR A 105 -3.22 9.46 -0.36
C TYR A 105 -4.08 9.67 0.91
N SER A 106 -5.18 10.42 0.81
CA SER A 106 -6.14 10.61 1.90
C SER A 106 -6.83 9.30 2.28
N THR A 107 -7.16 8.45 1.30
CA THR A 107 -7.74 7.12 1.59
C THR A 107 -6.74 6.22 2.31
N ALA A 108 -5.46 6.22 1.91
CA ALA A 108 -4.42 5.43 2.59
C ALA A 108 -4.27 5.85 4.07
N THR A 109 -4.30 7.15 4.33
CA THR A 109 -4.34 7.75 5.66
C THR A 109 -5.57 7.25 6.46
N LEU A 110 -6.76 7.32 5.87
CA LEU A 110 -8.00 6.92 6.52
C LEU A 110 -8.01 5.42 6.87
N SER A 111 -7.52 4.57 5.96
CA SER A 111 -7.41 3.12 6.18
C SER A 111 -6.48 2.76 7.33
N GLN A 112 -5.37 3.48 7.51
CA GLN A 112 -4.46 3.27 8.63
C GLN A 112 -5.15 3.53 9.98
N MET A 113 -6.00 4.57 10.04
CA MET A 113 -6.78 4.87 11.24
C MET A 113 -7.76 3.74 11.57
N PHE A 114 -8.51 3.25 10.57
CA PHE A 114 -9.42 2.11 10.76
C PHE A 114 -8.70 0.82 11.18
N SER A 115 -7.48 0.58 10.67
CA SER A 115 -6.67 -0.58 11.03
C SER A 115 -6.33 -0.63 12.53
N GLY A 116 -6.09 0.52 13.17
CA GLY A 116 -5.83 0.58 14.63
C GLY A 116 -7.05 0.18 15.46
N TYR A 117 -8.24 0.66 15.08
CA TYR A 117 -9.49 0.29 15.75
C TYR A 117 -9.87 -1.17 15.51
N LEU A 118 -9.66 -1.69 14.30
CA LEU A 118 -9.89 -3.10 13.97
C LEU A 118 -8.96 -4.01 14.79
N GLN A 119 -7.70 -3.60 14.98
CA GLN A 119 -6.74 -4.28 15.86
C GLN A 119 -7.19 -4.31 17.32
N ALA A 120 -7.66 -3.17 17.84
CA ALA A 120 -8.16 -3.09 19.22
C ALA A 120 -9.40 -3.98 19.42
N GLY A 121 -10.37 -3.93 18.50
CA GLY A 121 -11.59 -4.75 18.56
C GLY A 121 -11.32 -6.26 18.39
N ALA A 122 -10.41 -6.64 17.50
CA ALA A 122 -10.02 -8.04 17.33
C ALA A 122 -9.29 -8.60 18.56
N TYR A 123 -8.52 -7.76 19.27
CA TYR A 123 -7.85 -8.15 20.50
C TYR A 123 -8.82 -8.31 21.67
N ASP A 124 -9.82 -7.45 21.80
CA ASP A 124 -10.79 -7.51 22.91
C ASP A 124 -11.84 -8.61 22.72
N GLY A 125 -12.39 -8.76 21.51
CA GLY A 125 -13.53 -9.66 21.27
C GLY A 125 -13.18 -11.11 20.88
N LEU A 126 -11.96 -11.37 20.38
CA LEU A 126 -11.60 -12.64 19.73
C LEU A 126 -10.34 -13.30 20.28
N ASN A 127 -9.69 -12.71 21.27
CA ASN A 127 -8.50 -13.31 21.86
C ASN A 127 -8.85 -14.61 22.61
N GLY A 128 -8.28 -15.73 22.18
CA GLY A 128 -8.55 -17.05 22.77
C GLY A 128 -9.76 -17.79 22.18
N LYS A 129 -10.58 -17.16 21.33
CA LYS A 129 -11.66 -17.88 20.63
C LYS A 129 -11.09 -18.83 19.56
N MET A 130 -11.54 -20.09 19.59
CA MET A 130 -11.05 -21.21 18.75
C MET A 130 -9.54 -21.49 18.89
N GLY A 131 -8.92 -21.16 20.03
CA GLY A 131 -7.50 -21.43 20.28
C GLY A 131 -6.52 -20.59 19.43
N ARG A 132 -6.98 -19.49 18.85
CA ARG A 132 -6.18 -18.58 18.03
C ARG A 132 -5.95 -17.26 18.75
N ALA A 133 -4.74 -16.71 18.60
CA ALA A 133 -4.41 -15.42 19.20
C ALA A 133 -5.09 -14.27 18.44
N GLY A 134 -5.43 -13.17 19.11
CA GLY A 134 -6.16 -12.05 18.48
C GLY A 134 -5.52 -11.48 17.20
N TRP A 135 -4.19 -11.57 17.06
CA TRP A 135 -3.49 -11.15 15.85
C TRP A 135 -3.73 -12.05 14.63
N GLN A 136 -4.01 -13.35 14.83
CA GLN A 136 -4.33 -14.29 13.74
C GLN A 136 -5.73 -14.02 13.22
N TRP A 137 -6.68 -13.71 14.12
CA TRP A 137 -8.04 -13.32 13.75
C TRP A 137 -8.06 -12.03 12.95
N LEU A 138 -7.22 -11.05 13.28
CA LEU A 138 -7.06 -9.83 12.50
C LEU A 138 -6.67 -10.14 11.04
N PHE A 139 -5.67 -10.98 10.82
CA PHE A 139 -5.26 -11.34 9.45
C PHE A 139 -6.36 -12.07 8.68
N ILE A 140 -7.13 -12.93 9.35
CA ILE A 140 -8.26 -13.62 8.72
C ILE A 140 -9.35 -12.61 8.32
N ILE A 141 -9.73 -11.70 9.22
CA ILE A 141 -10.76 -10.69 8.95
C ILE A 141 -10.32 -9.79 7.79
N CYS A 142 -9.07 -9.30 7.83
CA CYS A 142 -8.50 -8.49 6.75
C CYS A 142 -8.45 -9.24 5.41
N GLY A 143 -8.11 -10.53 5.41
CA GLY A 143 -8.13 -11.36 4.19
C GLY A 143 -9.54 -11.53 3.63
N VAL A 144 -10.54 -11.77 4.49
CA VAL A 144 -11.95 -11.99 4.07
C VAL A 144 -12.56 -10.75 3.46
N ILE A 145 -12.26 -9.56 3.99
CA ILE A 145 -12.78 -8.31 3.40
C ILE A 145 -12.08 -7.97 2.09
N SER A 146 -10.79 -8.27 1.96
CA SER A 146 -9.98 -7.84 0.81
C SER A 146 -10.15 -8.75 -0.40
N LEU A 147 -10.40 -10.06 -0.19
CA LEU A 147 -10.54 -11.02 -1.30
C LEU A 147 -11.72 -10.71 -2.24
N PRO A 148 -12.95 -10.41 -1.75
CA PRO A 148 -14.04 -9.94 -2.60
C PRO A 148 -13.72 -8.63 -3.31
N ILE A 149 -13.03 -7.69 -2.64
CA ILE A 149 -12.64 -6.40 -3.22
C ILE A 149 -11.66 -6.62 -4.38
N GLY A 150 -10.69 -7.52 -4.24
CA GLY A 150 -9.78 -7.91 -5.32
C GLY A 150 -10.51 -8.52 -6.52
N VAL A 151 -11.53 -9.36 -6.26
CA VAL A 151 -12.38 -9.93 -7.34
C VAL A 151 -13.23 -8.85 -8.02
N LEU A 152 -13.83 -7.93 -7.26
CA LEU A 152 -14.54 -6.77 -7.80
C LEU A 152 -13.60 -5.86 -8.61
N GLY A 153 -12.33 -5.80 -8.24
CA GLY A 153 -11.28 -5.10 -8.99
C GLY A 153 -11.23 -5.49 -10.47
N TYR A 154 -11.45 -6.77 -10.82
CA TYR A 154 -11.46 -7.20 -12.22
C TYR A 154 -12.61 -6.62 -13.05
N PHE A 155 -13.72 -6.25 -12.42
CA PHE A 155 -14.90 -5.74 -13.09
C PHE A 155 -14.97 -4.21 -13.08
N PHE A 156 -14.53 -3.59 -11.98
CA PHE A 156 -14.67 -2.15 -11.78
C PHE A 156 -13.43 -1.35 -12.16
N ASN A 157 -12.23 -1.93 -12.15
CA ASN A 157 -11.02 -1.15 -12.39
C ASN A 157 -10.91 -0.82 -13.90
N PRO A 158 -10.91 0.48 -14.28
CA PRO A 158 -10.77 0.85 -15.67
C PRO A 158 -9.36 0.51 -16.14
N ASP A 159 -9.26 -0.17 -17.29
CA ASP A 159 -8.00 -0.32 -18.00
C ASP A 159 -7.54 1.03 -18.60
N PHE A 160 -6.46 1.03 -19.38
CA PHE A 160 -6.07 2.22 -20.14
C PHE A 160 -7.22 2.76 -21.01
N PRO A 161 -7.23 4.08 -21.32
CA PRO A 161 -8.21 4.68 -22.21
C PRO A 161 -8.20 4.08 -23.63
N GLU A 162 -7.12 3.39 -24.00
CA GLU A 162 -6.97 2.71 -25.30
C GLU A 162 -7.60 1.29 -25.33
N ASN A 163 -7.86 0.69 -24.16
CA ASN A 163 -8.35 -0.68 -24.07
C ASN A 163 -9.32 -0.84 -22.88
N THR A 164 -10.23 0.12 -22.71
CA THR A 164 -11.08 0.15 -21.52
C THR A 164 -12.17 -0.93 -21.59
N ARG A 165 -12.26 -1.79 -20.57
CA ARG A 165 -13.34 -2.79 -20.40
C ARG A 165 -14.44 -2.33 -19.44
N ALA A 166 -14.28 -1.14 -18.84
CA ALA A 166 -15.22 -0.61 -17.87
C ALA A 166 -16.61 -0.44 -18.49
N PHE A 167 -17.60 -1.18 -17.97
CA PHE A 167 -18.98 -1.16 -18.47
C PHE A 167 -19.65 0.22 -18.32
N TYR A 168 -19.08 1.09 -17.48
CA TYR A 168 -19.60 2.42 -17.16
C TYR A 168 -18.95 3.55 -17.98
N ILE A 169 -17.94 3.28 -18.82
CA ILE A 169 -17.29 4.29 -19.66
C ILE A 169 -17.73 4.08 -21.11
N LYS A 170 -18.33 5.11 -21.72
CA LYS A 170 -18.68 5.05 -23.14
C LYS A 170 -17.42 5.22 -23.99
N PRO A 171 -17.35 4.59 -25.18
CA PRO A 171 -16.19 4.72 -26.07
C PRO A 171 -15.92 6.19 -26.47
N GLU A 172 -16.96 7.00 -26.60
CA GLU A 172 -16.87 8.44 -26.89
C GLU A 172 -16.16 9.22 -25.77
N GLU A 173 -16.40 8.86 -24.50
CA GLU A 173 -15.79 9.50 -23.34
C GLU A 173 -14.31 9.13 -23.21
N ALA A 174 -13.97 7.86 -23.51
CA ALA A 174 -12.60 7.39 -23.55
C ALA A 174 -11.79 8.08 -24.66
N GLU A 175 -12.40 8.29 -25.83
CA GLU A 175 -11.76 9.00 -26.93
C GLU A 175 -11.59 10.49 -26.62
N PHE A 176 -12.58 11.13 -25.98
CA PHE A 176 -12.47 12.49 -25.49
C PHE A 176 -11.33 12.65 -24.47
N ALA A 177 -11.21 11.74 -23.51
CA ALA A 177 -10.11 11.73 -22.54
C ALA A 177 -8.74 11.58 -23.25
N ARG A 178 -8.66 10.72 -24.26
CA ARG A 178 -7.45 10.54 -25.06
C ARG A 178 -7.06 11.80 -25.83
N ARG A 179 -8.00 12.46 -26.50
CA ARG A 179 -7.76 13.72 -27.24
C ARG A 179 -7.20 14.80 -26.32
N ARG A 180 -7.80 14.98 -25.13
CA ARG A 180 -7.32 15.94 -24.12
C ARG A 180 -5.87 15.68 -23.69
N LEU A 181 -5.48 14.42 -23.54
CA LEU A 181 -4.11 14.06 -23.18
C LEU A 181 -3.13 14.36 -24.33
N LEU A 182 -3.53 14.04 -25.58
CA LEU A 182 -2.74 14.35 -26.78
C LEU A 182 -2.52 15.87 -26.94
N ASP A 183 -3.55 16.68 -26.68
CA ASP A 183 -3.49 18.14 -26.76
C ASP A 183 -2.51 18.75 -25.73
N GLU A 184 -2.36 18.13 -24.56
CA GLU A 184 -1.33 18.51 -23.56
C GLU A 184 0.07 17.95 -23.88
N GLY A 185 0.24 17.27 -25.02
CA GLY A 185 1.50 16.70 -25.47
C GLY A 185 1.86 15.36 -24.80
N TYR A 186 0.91 14.68 -24.16
CA TYR A 186 1.13 13.31 -23.68
C TYR A 186 1.17 12.35 -24.87
N LYS A 187 2.21 11.53 -24.94
CA LYS A 187 2.29 10.46 -25.94
C LYS A 187 1.41 9.28 -25.49
N PRO A 188 0.59 8.71 -26.39
CA PRO A 188 -0.25 7.55 -26.08
C PRO A 188 0.60 6.37 -25.62
N LEU A 189 0.06 5.60 -24.68
CA LEU A 189 0.80 4.71 -23.81
C LEU A 189 1.02 3.36 -24.50
N GLY A 190 2.11 3.30 -25.27
CA GLY A 190 2.57 2.13 -26.01
C GLY A 190 3.70 2.44 -26.99
N ALA A 191 3.89 3.72 -27.35
CA ALA A 191 4.85 4.16 -28.37
C ALA A 191 6.32 4.22 -27.90
N SER A 192 6.61 3.99 -26.62
CA SER A 192 7.97 4.05 -26.08
C SER A 192 8.41 2.67 -25.64
N ALA A 193 8.96 1.90 -26.58
CA ALA A 193 9.65 0.65 -26.28
C ALA A 193 10.64 0.86 -25.12
N TRP A 194 10.57 -0.05 -24.15
CA TRP A 194 11.50 -0.15 -23.03
C TRP A 194 12.92 -0.24 -23.60
N SER A 195 13.75 0.74 -23.29
CA SER A 195 15.13 0.79 -23.77
C SER A 195 16.05 1.01 -22.58
N ARG A 196 17.05 0.16 -22.42
CA ARG A 196 18.08 0.28 -21.38
C ARG A 196 18.73 1.68 -21.39
N LYS A 197 18.80 2.33 -22.56
CA LYS A 197 19.29 3.70 -22.72
C LYS A 197 18.48 4.74 -21.93
N LYS A 198 17.16 4.54 -21.76
CA LYS A 198 16.30 5.45 -20.97
C LYS A 198 16.56 5.34 -19.48
N ILE A 199 16.89 4.14 -18.98
CA ILE A 199 17.26 3.94 -17.57
C ILE A 199 18.56 4.69 -17.28
N PHE A 200 19.59 4.53 -18.12
CA PHE A 200 20.82 5.29 -17.98
C PHE A 200 20.60 6.81 -18.10
N LEU A 201 19.72 7.26 -18.99
CA LEU A 201 19.36 8.67 -19.10
C LEU A 201 18.68 9.22 -17.84
N ILE A 202 17.77 8.44 -17.24
CA ILE A 202 17.06 8.81 -16.01
C ILE A 202 18.02 8.82 -14.82
N ILE A 203 18.90 7.82 -14.70
CA ILE A 203 19.89 7.77 -13.62
C ILE A 203 20.94 8.88 -13.78
N SER A 204 21.26 9.29 -15.01
CA SER A 204 22.17 10.40 -15.28
C SER A 204 21.54 11.79 -15.10
N SER A 205 20.23 11.87 -14.90
CA SER A 205 19.51 13.12 -14.69
C SER A 205 19.62 13.54 -13.22
N TRP A 206 20.07 14.77 -12.97
CA TRP A 206 20.23 15.30 -11.62
C TRP A 206 18.89 15.40 -10.86
N GLN A 207 17.79 15.61 -11.59
CA GLN A 207 16.44 15.69 -11.03
C GLN A 207 16.04 14.37 -10.35
N PHE A 208 16.46 13.23 -10.88
CA PHE A 208 16.17 11.93 -10.29
C PHE A 208 16.79 11.80 -8.90
N TRP A 209 18.06 12.21 -8.75
CA TRP A 209 18.77 12.15 -7.47
C TRP A 209 18.24 13.15 -6.46
N VAL A 210 18.01 14.40 -6.87
CA VAL A 210 17.46 15.44 -5.98
C VAL A 210 16.06 15.07 -5.48
N LEU A 211 15.18 14.57 -6.36
CA LEU A 211 13.83 14.15 -5.97
C LEU A 211 13.86 12.90 -5.08
N SER A 212 14.72 11.93 -5.36
CA SER A 212 14.86 10.73 -4.52
C SER A 212 15.39 11.06 -3.14
N PHE A 213 16.40 11.93 -3.05
CA PHE A 213 16.99 12.36 -1.78
C PHE A 213 16.02 13.24 -0.99
N GLY A 214 15.29 14.15 -1.66
CA GLY A 214 14.22 14.91 -1.05
C GLY A 214 13.10 14.01 -0.51
N TYR A 215 12.68 13.01 -1.28
CA TYR A 215 11.68 12.02 -0.83
C TYR A 215 12.18 11.21 0.37
N PHE A 216 13.46 10.83 0.40
CA PHE A 216 14.06 10.14 1.55
C PHE A 216 13.95 10.96 2.83
N PHE A 217 14.26 12.27 2.80
CA PHE A 217 14.11 13.14 3.98
C PHE A 217 12.65 13.29 4.43
N VAL A 218 11.75 13.46 3.46
CA VAL A 218 10.31 13.54 3.74
C VAL A 218 9.83 12.26 4.41
N GLN A 219 10.19 11.09 3.88
CA GLN A 219 9.85 9.78 4.47
C GLN A 219 10.45 9.57 5.85
N SER A 220 11.70 9.98 6.05
CA SER A 220 12.39 9.89 7.35
C SER A 220 11.75 10.79 8.42
N SER A 221 11.12 11.88 8.01
CA SER A 221 10.43 12.81 8.91
C SER A 221 9.03 12.33 9.30
N PHE A 222 8.44 11.35 8.59
CA PHE A 222 7.10 10.88 8.91
C PHE A 222 7.11 10.05 10.21
N PRO A 223 6.32 10.43 11.23
CA PRO A 223 6.22 9.70 12.49
C PRO A 223 5.73 8.25 12.30
N ILE A 224 5.08 7.94 11.18
CA ILE A 224 4.59 6.59 10.87
C ILE A 224 5.75 5.60 10.71
N GLN A 225 6.91 6.06 10.23
CA GLN A 225 8.09 5.21 10.09
C GLN A 225 8.90 5.07 11.39
N GLN A 226 8.58 5.90 12.39
CA GLN A 226 9.22 5.91 13.69
C GLN A 226 8.15 5.64 14.75
N PRO A 227 7.91 4.38 15.17
CA PRO A 227 6.87 4.04 16.16
C PRO A 227 7.25 4.49 17.58
N PHE A 228 7.89 5.66 17.73
CA PHE A 228 8.30 6.30 18.96
C PHE A 228 7.11 6.44 19.92
N TYR A 229 5.93 6.83 19.41
CA TYR A 229 4.76 7.02 20.25
C TYR A 229 4.21 5.70 20.81
N ALA A 230 4.15 4.64 20.00
CA ALA A 230 3.74 3.32 20.49
C ALA A 230 4.75 2.73 21.49
N LEU A 231 6.05 3.00 21.29
CA LEU A 231 7.12 2.64 22.22
C LEU A 231 7.05 3.45 23.53
N TYR A 232 6.73 4.74 23.43
CA TYR A 232 6.53 5.63 24.57
C TYR A 232 5.34 5.18 25.43
N LEU A 233 4.19 4.93 24.81
CA LEU A 233 3.01 4.42 25.53
C LEU A 233 3.26 3.04 26.17
N LYS A 234 4.10 2.22 25.55
CA LYS A 234 4.55 0.96 26.14
C LYS A 234 5.47 1.18 27.34
N ALA A 235 6.33 2.20 27.30
CA ALA A 235 7.22 2.55 28.40
C ALA A 235 6.46 3.16 29.60
N THR A 236 5.34 3.85 29.37
CA THR A 236 4.49 4.42 30.42
C THR A 236 3.48 3.42 31.00
N GLY A 237 3.46 2.16 30.52
CA GLY A 237 2.67 1.08 31.13
C GLY A 237 1.20 1.01 30.71
N HIS A 238 0.80 1.66 29.62
CA HIS A 238 -0.58 1.59 29.12
C HIS A 238 -0.92 0.20 28.55
N SER A 239 -2.20 -0.17 28.65
CA SER A 239 -2.71 -1.45 28.15
C SER A 239 -2.61 -1.54 26.62
N VAL A 240 -2.48 -2.76 26.07
CA VAL A 240 -2.39 -3.02 24.61
C VAL A 240 -3.57 -2.42 23.85
N TYR A 241 -4.76 -2.36 24.47
CA TYR A 241 -5.94 -1.69 23.93
C TYR A 241 -5.75 -0.19 23.80
N GLN A 242 -5.26 0.47 24.85
CA GLN A 242 -4.95 1.91 24.84
C GLN A 242 -3.86 2.25 23.82
N ILE A 243 -2.81 1.44 23.70
CA ILE A 243 -1.75 1.66 22.70
C ILE A 243 -2.31 1.63 21.26
N ASN A 244 -3.19 0.68 20.96
CA ASN A 244 -3.77 0.55 19.62
C ASN A 244 -4.86 1.60 19.34
N ALA A 245 -5.67 1.96 20.34
CA ALA A 245 -6.73 2.96 20.21
C ALA A 245 -6.16 4.40 20.20
N GLU A 246 -5.19 4.70 21.06
CA GLU A 246 -4.55 6.03 21.17
C GLU A 246 -3.52 6.26 20.04
N GLY A 247 -2.84 5.21 19.58
CA GLY A 247 -2.06 5.26 18.34
C GLY A 247 -2.91 5.65 17.12
N GLY A 248 -4.18 5.23 17.07
CA GLY A 248 -5.15 5.67 16.07
C GLY A 248 -5.63 7.11 16.26
N LYS A 249 -5.72 7.61 17.50
CA LYS A 249 -6.14 9.00 17.84
C LYS A 249 -5.05 10.05 17.57
N GLN A 250 -3.77 9.73 17.81
CA GLN A 250 -2.63 10.64 17.58
C GLN A 250 -2.53 11.08 16.11
N PHE A 251 -2.92 10.20 15.17
CA PHE A 251 -2.95 10.51 13.75
C PHE A 251 -3.85 11.72 13.45
N TRP A 252 -4.97 11.87 14.17
CA TRP A 252 -5.85 13.01 14.07
C TRP A 252 -5.23 14.26 14.71
N SER A 253 -4.64 14.15 15.90
CA SER A 253 -4.06 15.32 16.58
C SER A 253 -2.87 15.92 15.81
N CYS A 254 -2.02 15.09 15.20
CA CYS A 254 -0.85 15.55 14.46
C CYS A 254 -1.16 16.11 13.06
N LYS A 255 -2.30 15.74 12.45
CA LYS A 255 -2.75 16.27 11.14
C LYS A 255 -3.82 17.36 11.23
N ALA A 256 -4.60 17.40 12.31
CA ALA A 256 -5.69 18.37 12.48
C ALA A 256 -5.24 19.71 13.10
N GLY A 257 -3.97 19.85 13.52
CA GLY A 257 -3.51 21.10 14.18
C GLY A 257 -4.33 21.46 15.42
N LEU A 258 -5.06 20.51 15.99
CA LEU A 258 -5.86 20.69 17.19
C LEU A 258 -4.99 20.31 18.39
N SER A 259 -4.31 21.34 18.87
CA SER A 259 -4.09 21.55 20.30
C SER A 259 -5.40 21.26 21.03
N LEU A 260 -5.48 20.10 21.68
CA LEU A 260 -6.35 19.93 22.84
C LEU A 260 -5.43 19.47 23.96
N GLY A 261 -4.88 20.45 24.65
CA GLY A 261 -4.50 20.25 26.03
C GLY A 261 -5.76 19.97 26.82
N VAL A 262 -5.80 18.79 27.44
CA VAL A 262 -6.05 18.57 28.87
C VAL A 262 -5.31 17.29 29.24
#